data_AF-A0A9E3ECD1-F1
#
_entry.id   AF-A0A9E3ECD1-F1
#
_cell.length_a   1.000
_cell.length_b   1.000
_cell.length_c   1.000
_cell.angle_alpha   90.00
_cell.angle_beta   90.00
_cell.angle_gamma   90.00
#
_symmetry.space_group_name_H-M   'P 1'
#
loop_
_entity.id
_entity.type
_entity.pdbx_description
1 polymer ?
#
loop_
_entity_poly.entity_id
_entity_poly.type
_entity_poly.pdbx_seq_one_letter_code
_entity_poly.pdbx_strand_id
1 'polypeptide(L)'
;MSDETLPAPVAAPELDWAAQAEQRLLDAAVRLSPDLGWSPAMLAKAAQVAGLSAGEALLVVPNGPRDLLALLSARHDAAALAALARIDPKALKVRERIRRAVEARLDAAEADAAATRRWGGALALPHHLPLALRLTWESADVLWRWAGDTATDENHYSKRAILSVILIGGLSLRLHGGREAAGAYVDARIGEVMAFETWKAKLKPADLARQLAGALGRLRYGRA
;
A
#
# COMPACT_ATOMS: atom_id res chain seq x y z
N MET A 1 -32.53 -49.10 -6.37
CA MET A 1 -31.59 -47.97 -6.45
C MET A 1 -32.31 -46.79 -5.84
N SER A 2 -32.14 -46.62 -4.54
CA SER A 2 -32.70 -45.48 -3.82
C SER A 2 -31.89 -44.25 -4.21
N ASP A 3 -32.59 -43.25 -4.72
CA ASP A 3 -32.05 -41.96 -5.14
C ASP A 3 -31.65 -41.18 -3.88
N GLU A 4 -30.36 -41.20 -3.57
CA GLU A 4 -29.76 -40.43 -2.48
C GLU A 4 -29.64 -38.97 -2.95
N THR A 5 -30.72 -38.21 -2.77
CA THR A 5 -30.71 -36.78 -3.00
C THR A 5 -29.75 -36.12 -2.02
N LEU A 6 -28.56 -35.73 -2.51
CA LEU A 6 -27.60 -34.94 -1.76
C LEU A 6 -28.28 -33.66 -1.22
N PRO A 7 -28.11 -33.32 0.07
CA PRO A 7 -28.67 -32.09 0.62
C PRO A 7 -28.13 -30.87 -0.12
N ALA A 8 -29.00 -29.89 -0.35
CA ALA A 8 -28.64 -28.62 -0.96
C ALA A 8 -27.47 -27.95 -0.21
N PRO A 9 -26.54 -27.26 -0.90
CA PRO A 9 -25.42 -26.61 -0.26
C PRO A 9 -25.92 -25.60 0.78
N VAL A 10 -25.51 -25.79 2.03
CA VAL A 10 -25.75 -24.82 3.11
C VAL A 10 -25.05 -23.53 2.70
N ALA A 11 -25.80 -22.44 2.48
CA ALA A 11 -25.23 -21.12 2.27
C ALA A 11 -24.42 -20.75 3.51
N ALA A 12 -23.08 -20.76 3.43
CA ALA A 12 -22.17 -20.82 4.57
C ALA A 12 -22.30 -19.59 5.51
N PRO A 13 -22.94 -19.71 6.69
CA PRO A 13 -22.96 -18.63 7.68
C PRO A 13 -21.58 -18.36 8.30
N GLU A 14 -20.64 -19.31 8.15
CA GLU A 14 -19.29 -19.25 8.70
C GLU A 14 -18.42 -18.12 8.11
N LEU A 15 -18.61 -17.78 6.82
CA LEU A 15 -17.87 -16.69 6.17
C LEU A 15 -18.27 -15.31 6.72
N ASP A 16 -19.53 -15.16 7.14
CA ASP A 16 -20.04 -13.90 7.71
C ASP A 16 -19.55 -13.70 9.14
N TRP A 17 -19.53 -14.78 9.96
CA TRP A 17 -18.99 -14.70 11.32
C TRP A 17 -17.50 -14.30 11.32
N ALA A 18 -16.68 -14.94 10.50
CA ALA A 18 -15.23 -14.72 10.50
C ALA A 18 -14.89 -13.27 10.12
N ALA A 19 -15.54 -12.75 9.07
CA ALA A 19 -15.38 -11.36 8.66
C ALA A 19 -15.81 -10.38 9.76
N GLN A 20 -16.94 -10.62 10.43
CA GLN A 20 -17.38 -9.77 11.53
C GLN A 20 -16.45 -9.86 12.75
N ALA A 21 -15.96 -11.06 13.09
CA ALA A 21 -15.01 -11.27 14.19
C ALA A 21 -13.68 -10.56 13.91
N GLU A 22 -13.18 -10.63 12.68
CA GLU A 22 -12.00 -9.91 12.22
C GLU A 22 -12.15 -8.40 12.40
N GLN A 23 -13.26 -7.82 11.96
CA GLN A 23 -13.49 -6.38 12.10
C GLN A 23 -13.63 -5.96 13.57
N ARG A 24 -14.37 -6.71 14.39
CA ARG A 24 -14.47 -6.44 15.84
C ARG A 24 -13.09 -6.49 16.53
N LEU A 25 -12.27 -7.47 16.15
CA LEU A 25 -10.92 -7.64 16.68
C LEU A 25 -10.00 -6.49 16.25
N LEU A 26 -10.02 -6.11 14.97
CA LEU A 26 -9.25 -4.99 14.44
C LEU A 26 -9.66 -3.66 15.09
N ASP A 27 -10.95 -3.42 15.28
CA ASP A 27 -11.45 -2.22 15.94
C ASP A 27 -10.97 -2.11 17.39
N ALA A 28 -10.99 -3.23 18.13
CA ALA A 28 -10.43 -3.27 19.47
C ALA A 28 -8.92 -3.05 19.46
N ALA A 29 -8.20 -3.69 18.53
CA ALA A 29 -6.75 -3.54 18.38
C ALA A 29 -6.34 -2.11 18.08
N VAL A 30 -7.03 -1.43 17.17
CA VAL A 30 -6.75 -0.03 16.79
C VAL A 30 -6.91 0.89 17.99
N ARG A 31 -7.96 0.70 18.81
CA ARG A 31 -8.16 1.49 20.05
C ARG A 31 -7.07 1.26 21.10
N LEU A 32 -6.58 0.02 21.22
CA LEU A 32 -5.63 -0.39 22.26
C LEU A 32 -4.15 -0.22 21.87
N SER A 33 -3.85 -0.24 20.57
CA SER A 33 -2.48 -0.17 20.04
C SER A 33 -1.68 1.08 20.41
N PRO A 34 -2.28 2.28 20.62
CA PRO A 34 -1.52 3.46 21.05
C PRO A 34 -0.79 3.26 22.38
N ASP A 35 -1.36 2.43 23.27
CA ASP A 35 -0.80 2.16 24.60
C ASP A 35 0.02 0.87 24.60
N LEU A 36 -0.57 -0.22 24.09
CA LEU A 36 -0.01 -1.57 24.17
C LEU A 36 0.92 -1.94 22.99
N GLY A 37 0.98 -1.10 21.96
CA GLY A 37 1.64 -1.40 20.69
C GLY A 37 0.96 -2.56 19.93
N TRP A 38 1.54 -2.94 18.80
CA TRP A 38 1.09 -4.10 18.02
C TRP A 38 1.76 -5.38 18.53
N SER A 39 1.32 -5.84 19.70
CA SER A 39 1.97 -6.90 20.48
C SER A 39 1.02 -8.06 20.81
N PRO A 40 1.53 -9.24 21.22
CA PRO A 40 0.69 -10.35 21.68
C PRO A 40 -0.21 -9.96 22.87
N ALA A 41 0.28 -9.08 23.76
CA ALA A 41 -0.52 -8.56 24.87
C ALA A 41 -1.70 -7.70 24.39
N MET A 42 -1.46 -6.86 23.36
CA MET A 42 -2.54 -6.11 22.71
C MET A 42 -3.57 -7.06 22.10
N LEU A 43 -3.13 -8.09 21.36
CA LEU A 43 -4.03 -9.08 20.76
C LEU A 43 -4.90 -9.78 21.82
N ALA A 44 -4.29 -10.24 22.91
CA ALA A 44 -5.01 -10.90 23.99
C ALA A 44 -6.07 -9.96 24.61
N LYS A 45 -5.74 -8.68 24.80
CA LYS A 45 -6.69 -7.69 25.33
C LYS A 45 -7.78 -7.34 24.31
N ALA A 46 -7.43 -7.21 23.03
CA ALA A 46 -8.35 -6.95 21.94
C ALA A 46 -9.37 -8.09 21.78
N ALA A 47 -8.92 -9.35 21.89
CA ALA A 47 -9.80 -10.52 21.88
C ALA A 47 -10.84 -10.48 22.99
N GLN A 48 -10.43 -10.16 24.23
CA GLN A 48 -11.35 -9.99 25.37
C GLN A 48 -12.39 -8.90 25.08
N VAL A 49 -11.97 -7.75 24.55
CA VAL A 49 -12.86 -6.64 24.21
C VAL A 49 -13.80 -6.99 23.05
N ALA A 50 -13.34 -7.79 22.10
CA ALA A 50 -14.13 -8.25 20.95
C ALA A 50 -15.09 -9.41 21.30
N GLY A 51 -15.07 -9.90 22.54
CA GLY A 51 -15.88 -11.04 22.97
C GLY A 51 -15.42 -12.37 22.37
N LEU A 52 -14.13 -12.48 22.02
CA LEU A 52 -13.53 -13.68 21.42
C LEU A 52 -12.67 -14.40 22.45
N SER A 53 -12.75 -15.73 22.46
CA SER A 53 -11.78 -16.58 23.13
C SER A 53 -10.40 -16.48 22.46
N ALA A 54 -9.35 -16.92 23.17
CA ALA A 54 -8.01 -16.97 22.60
C ALA A 54 -7.93 -17.87 21.36
N GLY A 55 -8.69 -18.98 21.35
CA GLY A 55 -8.79 -19.88 20.21
C GLY A 55 -9.45 -19.21 19.01
N GLU A 56 -10.60 -18.56 19.21
CA GLU A 56 -11.29 -17.82 18.14
C GLU A 56 -10.43 -16.68 17.57
N ALA A 57 -9.72 -15.94 18.44
CA ALA A 57 -8.81 -14.91 17.98
C ALA A 57 -7.69 -15.48 17.09
N LEU A 58 -7.11 -16.64 17.44
CA LEU A 58 -6.08 -17.29 16.62
C LEU A 58 -6.64 -17.95 15.35
N LEU A 59 -7.91 -18.33 15.32
CA LEU A 59 -8.58 -18.76 14.08
C LEU A 59 -8.71 -17.61 13.09
N VAL A 60 -8.98 -16.39 13.59
CA VAL A 60 -9.13 -15.18 12.76
C VAL A 60 -7.76 -14.59 12.37
N VAL A 61 -6.80 -14.56 13.29
CA VAL A 61 -5.44 -14.04 13.06
C VAL A 61 -4.37 -15.09 13.40
N PRO A 62 -4.14 -16.09 12.53
CA PRO A 62 -3.23 -17.20 12.80
C PRO A 62 -1.76 -16.78 13.01
N ASN A 63 -1.33 -15.65 12.44
CA ASN A 63 0.00 -15.07 12.67
C ASN A 63 -0.01 -13.97 13.75
N GLY A 64 -1.09 -13.88 14.52
CA GLY A 64 -1.24 -12.96 15.64
C GLY A 64 -1.24 -11.48 15.24
N PRO A 65 -0.54 -10.58 15.98
CA PRO A 65 -0.56 -9.14 15.70
C PRO A 65 -0.12 -8.77 14.28
N ARG A 66 0.67 -9.64 13.62
CA ARG A 66 1.13 -9.47 12.24
C ARG A 66 -0.04 -9.38 11.26
N ASP A 67 -1.08 -10.19 11.45
CA ASP A 67 -2.26 -10.16 10.58
C ASP A 67 -3.07 -8.88 10.83
N LEU A 68 -3.17 -8.43 12.08
CA LEU A 68 -3.83 -7.15 12.39
C LEU A 68 -3.12 -5.94 11.77
N LEU A 69 -1.78 -5.96 11.66
CA LEU A 69 -1.03 -4.94 10.90
C LEU A 69 -1.43 -4.94 9.43
N ALA A 70 -1.57 -6.13 8.82
CA ALA A 70 -1.98 -6.27 7.42
C ALA A 70 -3.42 -5.79 7.21
N LEU A 71 -4.32 -6.18 8.12
CA LEU A 71 -5.74 -5.79 8.10
C LEU A 71 -5.92 -4.28 8.23
N LEU A 72 -5.15 -3.61 9.10
CA LEU A 72 -5.20 -2.15 9.19
C LEU A 72 -4.79 -1.49 7.87
N SER A 73 -3.74 -2.01 7.21
CA SER A 73 -3.31 -1.49 5.90
C SER A 73 -4.41 -1.63 4.85
N ALA A 74 -5.01 -2.82 4.77
CA ALA A 74 -6.11 -3.10 3.84
C ALA A 74 -7.35 -2.24 4.13
N ARG A 75 -7.67 -2.01 5.41
CA ARG A 75 -8.76 -1.11 5.83
C ARG A 75 -8.54 0.31 5.35
N HIS A 76 -7.30 0.82 5.46
CA HIS A 76 -6.98 2.15 4.95
C HIS A 76 -6.99 2.22 3.42
N ASP A 77 -6.57 1.16 2.71
CA ASP A 77 -6.69 1.07 1.25
C ASP A 77 -8.16 1.11 0.82
N ALA A 78 -9.02 0.34 1.49
CA ALA A 78 -10.46 0.33 1.23
C ALA A 78 -11.10 1.70 1.51
N ALA A 79 -10.75 2.35 2.62
CA ALA A 79 -11.23 3.68 2.96
C ALA A 79 -10.78 4.74 1.93
N ALA A 80 -9.54 4.64 1.43
CA ALA A 80 -9.04 5.50 0.37
C ALA A 80 -9.85 5.34 -0.92
N LEU A 81 -10.08 4.10 -1.35
CA LEU A 81 -10.90 3.82 -2.52
C LEU A 81 -12.34 4.28 -2.37
N ALA A 82 -12.94 4.11 -1.19
CA ALA A 82 -14.28 4.59 -0.89
C ALA A 82 -14.37 6.13 -1.04
N ALA A 83 -13.37 6.86 -0.55
CA ALA A 83 -13.29 8.31 -0.71
C ALA A 83 -13.14 8.74 -2.20
N LEU A 84 -12.51 7.90 -3.02
CA LEU A 84 -12.29 8.15 -4.44
C LEU A 84 -13.41 7.65 -5.36
N ALA A 85 -14.39 6.91 -4.83
CA ALA A 85 -15.37 6.16 -5.63
C ALA A 85 -16.22 7.03 -6.58
N ARG A 86 -16.42 8.31 -6.24
CA ARG A 86 -17.21 9.26 -7.07
C ARG A 86 -16.39 10.05 -8.07
N ILE A 87 -15.07 9.84 -8.11
CA ILE A 87 -14.16 10.55 -9.00
C ILE A 87 -13.88 9.64 -10.19
N ASP A 88 -14.22 10.10 -11.41
CA ASP A 88 -13.75 9.42 -12.62
C ASP A 88 -12.24 9.69 -12.80
N PRO A 89 -11.36 8.67 -12.66
CA PRO A 89 -9.94 8.86 -12.86
C PRO A 89 -9.64 9.30 -14.29
N LYS A 90 -10.42 8.88 -15.30
CA LYS A 90 -10.16 9.19 -16.71
C LYS A 90 -10.29 10.68 -17.03
N ALA A 91 -11.13 11.41 -16.28
CA ALA A 91 -11.29 12.85 -16.39
C ALA A 91 -10.07 13.65 -15.90
N LEU A 92 -9.16 13.02 -15.14
CA LEU A 92 -7.98 13.67 -14.56
C LEU A 92 -6.71 13.38 -15.37
N LYS A 93 -5.72 14.27 -15.28
CA LYS A 93 -4.35 13.95 -15.76
C LYS A 93 -3.71 12.94 -14.83
N VAL A 94 -2.84 12.05 -15.35
CA VAL A 94 -2.17 10.99 -14.55
C VAL A 94 -1.52 11.52 -13.27
N ARG A 95 -0.82 12.66 -13.34
CA ARG A 95 -0.23 13.32 -12.17
C ARG A 95 -1.26 13.60 -11.08
N GLU A 96 -2.42 14.13 -11.47
CA GLU A 96 -3.49 14.47 -10.55
C GLU A 96 -4.16 13.22 -9.98
N ARG A 97 -4.35 12.17 -10.80
CA ARG A 97 -4.84 10.86 -10.33
C ARG A 97 -3.96 10.35 -9.19
N ILE A 98 -2.65 10.26 -9.42
CA ILE A 98 -1.72 9.74 -8.41
C ILE A 98 -1.67 10.63 -7.17
N ARG A 99 -1.65 11.97 -7.35
CA ARG A 99 -1.67 12.89 -6.22
C ARG A 99 -2.91 12.71 -5.34
N ARG A 100 -4.10 12.57 -5.95
CA ARG A 100 -5.36 12.34 -5.23
C ARG A 100 -5.41 10.96 -4.58
N ALA A 101 -4.94 9.92 -5.27
CA ALA A 101 -4.90 8.55 -4.77
C ALA A 101 -4.02 8.45 -3.51
N VAL A 102 -2.82 9.04 -3.57
CA VAL A 102 -1.91 9.12 -2.41
C VAL A 102 -2.55 9.93 -1.29
N GLU A 103 -3.12 11.10 -1.56
CA GLU A 103 -3.79 11.91 -0.53
C GLU A 103 -4.88 11.14 0.19
N ALA A 104 -5.77 10.48 -0.55
CA ALA A 104 -6.86 9.69 0.03
C ALA A 104 -6.34 8.56 0.93
N ARG A 105 -5.23 7.92 0.54
CA ARG A 105 -4.61 6.86 1.35
C ARG A 105 -3.92 7.36 2.61
N LEU A 106 -3.31 8.55 2.54
CA LEU A 106 -2.73 9.23 3.70
C LEU A 106 -3.83 9.73 4.65
N ASP A 107 -4.94 10.25 4.12
CA ASP A 107 -6.09 10.70 4.89
C ASP A 107 -6.75 9.54 5.64
N ALA A 108 -6.92 8.40 4.98
CA ALA A 108 -7.42 7.17 5.61
C ALA A 108 -6.52 6.70 6.76
N ALA A 109 -5.19 6.79 6.59
CA ALA A 109 -4.24 6.43 7.63
C ALA A 109 -4.20 7.42 8.81
N GLU A 110 -4.39 8.71 8.52
CA GLU A 110 -4.42 9.79 9.50
C GLU A 110 -5.67 9.72 10.39
N ALA A 111 -6.78 9.17 9.90
CA ALA A 111 -7.98 8.91 10.72
C ALA A 111 -7.68 8.04 11.96
N ASP A 112 -6.68 7.15 11.87
CA ASP A 112 -6.19 6.31 12.96
C ASP A 112 -4.79 6.75 13.47
N ALA A 113 -4.43 8.03 13.38
CA ALA A 113 -3.04 8.51 13.51
C ALA A 113 -2.23 7.92 14.68
N ALA A 114 -2.84 7.77 15.86
CA ALA A 114 -2.15 7.21 17.03
C ALA A 114 -1.79 5.72 16.84
N ALA A 115 -2.73 4.92 16.33
CA ALA A 115 -2.52 3.52 16.00
C ALA A 115 -1.54 3.38 14.82
N THR A 116 -1.68 4.24 13.80
CA THR A 116 -0.83 4.23 12.60
C THR A 116 0.63 4.59 12.92
N ARG A 117 0.89 5.50 13.88
CA ARG A 117 2.26 5.76 14.35
C ARG A 117 2.91 4.52 14.95
N ARG A 118 2.18 3.80 15.82
CA ARG A 118 2.65 2.52 16.39
C ARG A 118 2.79 1.44 15.33
N TRP A 119 1.91 1.42 14.32
CA TRP A 119 1.94 0.50 13.18
C TRP A 119 3.20 0.72 12.34
N GLY A 120 3.52 1.98 12.02
CA GLY A 120 4.73 2.34 11.28
C GLY A 120 5.99 1.97 12.05
N GLY A 121 6.02 2.22 13.37
CA GLY A 121 7.12 1.78 14.24
C GLY A 121 7.28 0.26 14.30
N ALA A 122 6.17 -0.50 14.38
CA ALA A 122 6.21 -1.96 14.36
C ALA A 122 6.75 -2.50 13.03
N LEU A 123 6.31 -1.94 11.89
CA LEU A 123 6.76 -2.36 10.57
C LEU A 123 8.20 -1.96 10.23
N ALA A 124 8.75 -0.95 10.91
CA ALA A 124 10.15 -0.57 10.76
C ALA A 124 11.13 -1.60 11.37
N LEU A 125 10.63 -2.57 12.16
CA LEU A 125 11.47 -3.62 12.74
C LEU A 125 11.95 -4.60 11.64
N PRO A 126 13.22 -5.05 11.66
CA PRO A 126 13.79 -5.86 10.57
C PRO A 126 13.02 -7.13 10.22
N HIS A 127 12.45 -7.82 11.21
CA HIS A 127 11.67 -9.05 11.00
C HIS A 127 10.29 -8.79 10.36
N HIS A 128 9.80 -7.54 10.38
CA HIS A 128 8.60 -7.12 9.69
C HIS A 128 8.86 -6.55 8.30
N LEU A 129 10.12 -6.41 7.87
CA LEU A 129 10.45 -5.82 6.57
C LEU A 129 9.75 -6.52 5.39
N PRO A 130 9.68 -7.87 5.30
CA PRO A 130 8.94 -8.52 4.21
C PRO A 130 7.44 -8.18 4.22
N LEU A 131 6.85 -8.02 5.41
CA LEU A 131 5.46 -7.59 5.54
C LEU A 131 5.31 -6.14 5.09
N ALA A 132 6.15 -5.23 5.57
CA ALA A 132 6.09 -3.81 5.24
C ALA A 132 6.17 -3.58 3.72
N LEU A 133 7.09 -4.28 3.05
CA LEU A 133 7.25 -4.21 1.59
C LEU A 133 6.02 -4.75 0.87
N ARG A 134 5.46 -5.87 1.33
CA ARG A 134 4.24 -6.44 0.74
C ARG A 134 3.05 -5.48 0.89
N LEU A 135 2.81 -4.95 2.09
CA LEU A 135 1.67 -4.05 2.35
C LEU A 135 1.79 -2.75 1.54
N THR A 136 2.99 -2.15 1.48
CA THR A 136 3.21 -0.93 0.69
C THR A 136 3.13 -1.17 -0.81
N TRP A 137 3.48 -2.36 -1.29
CA TRP A 137 3.25 -2.78 -2.67
C TRP A 137 1.75 -2.94 -2.96
N GLU A 138 1.02 -3.64 -2.10
CA GLU A 138 -0.44 -3.85 -2.22
C GLU A 138 -1.18 -2.50 -2.27
N SER A 139 -0.85 -1.57 -1.37
CA SER A 139 -1.41 -0.22 -1.40
C SER A 139 -1.08 0.52 -2.70
N ALA A 140 0.18 0.48 -3.15
CA ALA A 140 0.57 1.11 -4.42
C ALA A 140 -0.18 0.52 -5.62
N ASP A 141 -0.34 -0.80 -5.65
CA ASP A 141 -1.04 -1.54 -6.69
C ASP A 141 -2.53 -1.17 -6.75
N VAL A 142 -3.21 -1.13 -5.60
CA VAL A 142 -4.61 -0.73 -5.49
C VAL A 142 -4.83 0.70 -5.99
N LEU A 143 -3.97 1.64 -5.61
CA LEU A 143 -4.05 3.04 -6.05
C LEU A 143 -3.78 3.21 -7.55
N TRP A 144 -2.83 2.44 -8.12
CA TRP A 144 -2.57 2.47 -9.55
C TRP A 144 -3.71 1.85 -10.37
N ARG A 145 -4.33 0.77 -9.89
CA ARG A 145 -5.53 0.20 -10.51
C ARG A 145 -6.66 1.21 -10.53
N TRP A 146 -6.90 1.92 -9.43
CA TRP A 146 -7.87 3.02 -9.40
C TRP A 146 -7.51 4.13 -10.39
N ALA A 147 -6.23 4.47 -10.54
CA ALA A 147 -5.77 5.49 -11.51
C ALA A 147 -5.90 5.05 -12.99
N GLY A 148 -6.31 3.81 -13.25
CA GLY A 148 -6.53 3.22 -14.58
C GLY A 148 -5.29 2.56 -15.18
N ASP A 149 -4.31 2.15 -14.36
CA ASP A 149 -3.15 1.37 -14.84
C ASP A 149 -3.56 -0.05 -15.23
N THR A 150 -3.26 -0.43 -16.48
CA THR A 150 -3.44 -1.79 -17.02
C THR A 150 -2.11 -2.42 -17.42
N ALA A 151 -0.98 -1.84 -17.00
CA ALA A 151 0.34 -2.32 -17.38
C ALA A 151 0.61 -3.71 -16.77
N THR A 152 1.14 -4.62 -17.59
CA THR A 152 1.57 -5.97 -17.20
C THR A 152 3.05 -6.23 -17.51
N ASP A 153 3.75 -5.21 -17.99
CA ASP A 153 5.15 -5.23 -18.41
C ASP A 153 6.07 -4.59 -17.34
N GLU A 154 7.29 -4.20 -17.70
CA GLU A 154 8.25 -3.54 -16.79
C GLU A 154 7.69 -2.27 -16.12
N ASN A 155 6.74 -1.58 -16.76
CA ASN A 155 6.09 -0.41 -16.18
C ASN A 155 5.23 -0.80 -14.98
N HIS A 156 4.66 -2.01 -14.95
CA HIS A 156 3.92 -2.51 -13.80
C HIS A 156 4.75 -2.41 -12.52
N TYR A 157 5.99 -2.90 -12.59
CA TYR A 157 6.89 -2.97 -11.45
C TYR A 157 7.46 -1.61 -11.07
N SER A 158 7.95 -0.85 -12.05
CA SER A 158 8.56 0.47 -11.80
C SER A 158 7.56 1.45 -11.18
N LYS A 159 6.32 1.49 -11.66
CA LYS A 159 5.26 2.35 -11.13
C LYS A 159 4.92 2.06 -9.66
N ARG A 160 4.81 0.78 -9.30
CA ARG A 160 4.49 0.33 -7.95
C ARG A 160 5.64 0.58 -6.99
N ALA A 161 6.87 0.23 -7.38
CA ALA A 161 8.05 0.47 -6.57
C ALA A 161 8.23 1.97 -6.23
N ILE A 162 8.08 2.85 -7.22
CA ILE A 162 8.17 4.30 -7.01
C ILE A 162 7.04 4.78 -6.09
N LEU A 163 5.80 4.35 -6.32
CA LEU A 163 4.67 4.76 -5.50
C LEU A 163 4.77 4.25 -4.06
N SER A 164 5.30 3.05 -3.83
CA SER A 164 5.59 2.53 -2.48
C SER A 164 6.54 3.46 -1.71
N VAL A 165 7.60 3.95 -2.35
CA VAL A 165 8.52 4.91 -1.71
C VAL A 165 7.81 6.22 -1.36
N ILE A 166 6.97 6.73 -2.27
CA ILE A 166 6.18 7.95 -2.03
C ILE A 166 5.21 7.74 -0.85
N LEU A 167 4.56 6.57 -0.76
CA LEU A 167 3.64 6.25 0.33
C LEU A 167 4.37 6.17 1.68
N ILE A 168 5.53 5.53 1.74
CA ILE A 168 6.33 5.42 2.97
C ILE A 168 6.73 6.82 3.48
N GLY A 169 7.32 7.64 2.61
CA GLY A 169 7.74 9.00 2.98
C GLY A 169 6.57 9.92 3.29
N GLY A 170 5.52 9.87 2.46
CA GLY A 170 4.31 10.67 2.63
C GLY A 170 3.57 10.34 3.92
N LEU A 171 3.47 9.07 4.29
CA LEU A 171 2.85 8.65 5.56
C LEU A 171 3.66 9.12 6.76
N SER A 172 4.98 8.95 6.73
CA SER A 172 5.85 9.43 7.80
C SER A 172 5.70 10.94 8.00
N LEU A 173 5.77 11.71 6.92
CA LEU A 173 5.58 13.16 6.97
C LEU A 173 4.16 13.54 7.37
N ARG A 174 3.13 12.80 6.96
CA ARG A 174 1.76 13.10 7.37
C ARG A 174 1.59 12.98 8.87
N LEU A 175 2.10 11.90 9.46
CA LEU A 175 1.92 11.61 10.88
C LEU A 175 2.73 12.49 11.83
N HIS A 176 3.84 13.08 11.35
CA HIS A 176 4.79 13.84 12.18
C HIS A 176 4.91 15.32 11.78
N GLY A 177 4.69 15.66 10.50
CA GLY A 177 4.79 17.01 9.93
C GLY A 177 3.47 17.55 9.38
N GLY A 178 2.39 16.77 9.40
CA GLY A 178 1.05 17.19 8.98
C GLY A 178 0.82 17.19 7.47
N ARG A 179 -0.39 17.59 7.08
CA ARG A 179 -0.88 17.52 5.69
C ARG A 179 -0.06 18.32 4.70
N GLU A 180 0.35 19.54 5.06
CA GLU A 180 1.10 20.42 4.17
C GLU A 180 2.47 19.83 3.83
N ALA A 181 3.23 19.39 4.83
CA ALA A 181 4.55 18.78 4.63
C ALA A 181 4.46 17.49 3.79
N ALA A 182 3.47 16.64 4.07
CA ALA A 182 3.22 15.44 3.27
C ALA A 182 2.85 15.79 1.83
N GLY A 183 1.98 16.79 1.63
CA GLY A 183 1.56 17.23 0.31
C GLY A 183 2.72 17.76 -0.53
N ALA A 184 3.54 18.64 0.05
CA ALA A 184 4.72 19.18 -0.61
C ALA A 184 5.72 18.08 -1.02
N TYR A 185 5.94 17.09 -0.15
CA TYR A 185 6.78 15.93 -0.46
C TYR A 185 6.21 15.11 -1.62
N VAL A 186 4.92 14.77 -1.59
CA VAL A 186 4.27 13.99 -2.64
C VAL A 186 4.35 14.73 -3.98
N ASP A 187 4.09 16.03 -4.00
CA ASP A 187 4.16 16.85 -5.20
C ASP A 187 5.59 16.93 -5.78
N ALA A 188 6.60 17.05 -4.91
CA ALA A 188 8.00 17.02 -5.32
C ALA A 188 8.39 15.67 -5.93
N ARG A 189 8.04 14.55 -5.28
CA ARG A 189 8.34 13.21 -5.78
C ARG A 189 7.64 12.90 -7.11
N ILE A 190 6.37 13.27 -7.26
CA ILE A 190 5.68 13.10 -8.53
C ILE A 190 6.35 13.96 -9.62
N GLY A 191 6.77 15.19 -9.30
CA GLY A 191 7.51 16.05 -10.21
C GLY A 191 8.84 15.44 -10.69
N GLU A 192 9.61 14.84 -9.79
CA GLU A 192 10.88 14.18 -10.09
C GLU A 192 10.72 12.98 -11.04
N VAL A 193 9.69 12.16 -10.83
CA VAL A 193 9.38 11.02 -11.73
C VAL A 193 9.11 11.52 -13.14
N MET A 194 8.34 12.60 -13.28
CA MET A 194 8.04 13.18 -14.59
C MET A 194 9.28 13.78 -15.26
N ALA A 195 10.15 14.42 -14.49
CA ALA A 195 11.42 14.94 -14.99
C ALA A 195 12.35 13.82 -15.48
N PHE A 196 12.41 12.71 -14.73
CA PHE A 196 13.20 11.54 -15.09
C PHE A 196 12.70 10.87 -16.38
N GLU A 197 11.39 10.69 -16.53
CA GLU A 197 10.80 10.14 -17.75
C GLU A 197 11.01 11.07 -18.95
N THR A 198 10.92 12.39 -18.74
CA THR A 198 11.26 13.38 -19.79
C THR A 198 12.73 13.31 -20.20
N TRP A 199 13.64 13.14 -19.23
CA TRP A 199 15.07 12.98 -19.49
C TRP A 199 15.36 11.69 -20.27
N LYS A 200 14.78 10.55 -19.87
CA LYS A 200 14.88 9.29 -20.61
C LYS A 200 14.38 9.44 -22.05
N ALA A 201 13.23 10.08 -22.25
CA ALA A 201 12.68 10.29 -23.60
C ALA A 201 13.59 11.17 -24.49
N LYS A 202 14.37 12.07 -23.89
CA LYS A 202 15.36 12.88 -24.60
C LYS A 202 16.63 12.11 -24.95
N LEU A 203 16.94 11.01 -24.26
CA LEU A 203 18.05 10.13 -24.59
C LEU A 203 17.66 9.22 -25.76
N LYS A 204 18.06 9.60 -26.97
CA LYS A 204 17.92 8.73 -28.15
C LYS A 204 19.08 7.72 -28.13
N PRO A 205 18.81 6.40 -28.07
CA PRO A 205 19.86 5.37 -28.09
C PRO A 205 20.79 5.49 -29.30
N ALA A 206 20.25 5.94 -30.44
CA ALA A 206 21.00 6.19 -31.66
C ALA A 206 22.04 7.32 -31.51
N ASP A 207 21.75 8.36 -30.72
CA ASP A 207 22.67 9.47 -30.52
C ASP A 207 23.80 9.09 -29.56
N LEU A 208 23.50 8.27 -28.54
CA LEU A 208 24.52 7.67 -27.67
C LEU A 208 25.44 6.72 -28.45
N ALA A 209 24.85 5.87 -29.29
CA ALA A 209 25.60 4.95 -30.15
C ALA A 209 26.49 5.71 -31.16
N ARG A 210 25.99 6.79 -31.78
CA ARG A 210 26.80 7.66 -32.66
C ARG A 210 27.92 8.37 -31.92
N GLN A 211 27.67 8.84 -30.70
CA GLN A 211 28.71 9.50 -29.89
C GLN A 211 29.82 8.53 -29.48
N LEU A 212 29.46 7.31 -29.10
CA LEU A 212 30.42 6.24 -28.81
C LEU A 212 31.19 5.80 -30.05
N ALA A 213 30.50 5.60 -31.18
CA ALA A 213 31.14 5.28 -32.46
C ALA A 213 32.08 6.40 -32.92
N GLY A 214 31.69 7.66 -32.76
CA GLY A 214 32.53 8.82 -33.06
C GLY A 214 33.73 8.96 -32.11
N ALA A 215 33.56 8.64 -30.83
CA ALA A 215 34.66 8.62 -29.85
C ALA A 215 35.67 7.50 -30.14
N LEU A 216 35.18 6.30 -30.43
CA LEU A 216 36.00 5.16 -30.86
C LEU A 216 36.68 5.43 -32.20
N GLY A 217 35.99 6.09 -33.14
CA GLY A 217 36.56 6.54 -34.41
C GLY A 217 37.71 7.53 -34.19
N ARG A 218 37.53 8.52 -33.32
CA ARG A 218 38.59 9.48 -32.96
C ARG A 218 39.78 8.84 -32.26
N LEU A 219 39.55 7.81 -31.44
CA LEU A 219 40.61 7.03 -30.79
C LEU A 219 41.36 6.14 -31.78
N ARG A 220 40.66 5.56 -32.77
CA ARG A 220 41.24 4.63 -33.74
C ARG A 220 41.94 5.32 -34.90
N TYR A 221 41.47 6.49 -35.33
CA TYR A 221 41.97 7.17 -36.53
C TYR A 221 42.71 8.47 -36.26
N GLY A 222 42.73 8.98 -35.01
CA GLY A 222 43.39 10.24 -34.66
C GLY A 222 42.75 11.46 -35.33
N ARG A 223 43.00 12.66 -34.81
CA ARG A 223 42.60 13.91 -35.49
C ARG A 223 43.40 14.03 -36.80
N ALA A 224 42.71 14.11 -37.94
CA ALA A 224 43.22 14.89 -39.06
C ALA A 224 43.04 16.38 -38.74
#